data_AF-A0A7V9DJT1-F1
#
_entry.id   AF-A0A7V9DJT1-F1
#
_cell.length_a   1.000
_cell.length_b   1.000
_cell.length_c   1.000
_cell.angle_alpha   90.00
_cell.angle_beta   90.00
_cell.angle_gamma   90.00
#
_symmetry.space_group_name_H-M   'P 1'
#
loop_
_entity.id
_entity.type
_entity.pdbx_description
1 polymer ?
#
loop_
_entity_poly.entity_id
_entity_poly.type
_entity_poly.pdbx_seq_one_letter_code
_entity_poly.pdbx_strand_id
1 'polypeptide(L)'
;MEQRVSLVTLGVSDLARSRAFYEALGWRTGAEPGDDVVFFQAGGIVVALWGRGELAADSGVEDAGGWGGVTLAHNVRSPAEVD
;
A
#
# COMPACT_ATOMS: atom_id res chain seq x y z
N MET A 1 14.78 15.17 -16.13
CA MET A 1 14.31 14.14 -15.18
C MET A 1 12.79 14.15 -15.26
N GLU A 2 12.15 13.00 -15.49
CA GLU A 2 10.68 12.92 -15.56
C GLU A 2 10.10 12.96 -14.14
N GLN A 3 9.16 13.86 -13.87
CA GLN A 3 8.52 13.98 -12.56
C GLN A 3 7.37 12.96 -12.46
N ARG A 4 7.62 11.82 -11.80
CA ARG A 4 6.63 10.72 -11.69
C ARG A 4 6.82 9.94 -10.39
N VAL A 5 5.71 9.63 -9.72
CA VAL A 5 5.65 8.64 -8.64
C VAL A 5 5.27 7.29 -9.26
N SER A 6 6.17 6.31 -9.22
CA SER A 6 5.92 4.97 -9.76
C SER A 6 5.51 3.95 -8.70
N LEU A 7 5.87 4.18 -7.44
CA LEU A 7 5.64 3.26 -6.33
C LEU A 7 5.40 4.07 -5.05
N VAL A 8 4.42 3.63 -4.26
CA VAL A 8 4.25 4.05 -2.87
C VAL A 8 4.17 2.79 -2.01
N THR A 9 4.98 2.74 -0.95
CA THR A 9 4.97 1.63 0.02
C THR A 9 4.31 2.09 1.32
N LEU A 10 3.33 1.33 1.78
CA LEU A 10 2.65 1.54 3.06
C LEU A 10 3.19 0.56 4.09
N GLY A 11 3.75 1.08 5.18
CA GLY A 11 4.16 0.30 6.34
C GLY A 11 2.94 -0.14 7.16
N VAL A 12 2.66 -1.44 7.19
CA VAL A 12 1.49 -2.03 7.85
C VAL A 12 1.90 -2.91 9.03
N SER A 13 1.06 -2.97 10.07
CA SER A 13 1.31 -3.80 11.25
C SER A 13 0.88 -5.26 11.07
N ASP A 14 0.01 -5.53 10.10
CA ASP A 14 -0.51 -6.86 9.77
C ASP A 14 -0.67 -6.95 8.25
N LEU A 15 0.30 -7.58 7.59
CA LEU A 15 0.35 -7.68 6.13
C LEU A 15 -0.83 -8.48 5.58
N ALA A 16 -1.22 -9.57 6.25
CA ALA A 16 -2.31 -10.43 5.81
C ALA A 16 -3.66 -9.70 5.88
N ARG A 17 -3.93 -9.00 6.98
CA ARG A 17 -5.15 -8.19 7.12
C ARG A 17 -5.20 -7.06 6.10
N SER A 18 -4.09 -6.35 5.91
CA SER A 18 -4.03 -5.25 4.94
C SER A 18 -4.18 -5.76 3.50
N ARG A 19 -3.56 -6.89 3.14
CA ARG A 19 -3.78 -7.56 1.85
C ARG A 19 -5.26 -7.88 1.63
N ALA A 20 -5.89 -8.56 2.59
CA ALA A 20 -7.29 -8.95 2.49
C ALA A 20 -8.23 -7.75 2.31
N PHE A 21 -7.93 -6.61 2.94
CA PHE A 21 -8.67 -5.37 2.75
C PHE A 21 -8.66 -4.90 1.29
N TYR A 22 -7.49 -4.81 0.65
CA TYR A 22 -7.41 -4.38 -0.76
C TYR A 22 -7.99 -5.43 -1.72
N GLU A 23 -7.81 -6.72 -1.45
CA GLU A 23 -8.45 -7.79 -2.22
C GLU A 23 -10.00 -7.70 -2.14
N ALA A 24 -10.56 -7.33 -0.99
CA ALA A 24 -12.00 -7.08 -0.84
C ALA A 24 -12.51 -5.87 -1.64
N LEU A 25 -11.64 -4.90 -1.93
CA LEU A 25 -11.92 -3.80 -2.88
C LEU A 25 -11.82 -4.25 -4.36
N GLY A 26 -11.57 -5.53 -4.61
CA GLY A 26 -11.38 -6.08 -5.95
C GLY A 26 -9.99 -5.86 -6.53
N TRP A 27 -9.03 -5.37 -5.74
CA TRP A 27 -7.64 -5.23 -6.18
C TRP A 27 -6.99 -6.61 -6.30
N ARG A 28 -6.02 -6.73 -7.20
CA ARG A 28 -5.37 -8.01 -7.51
C ARG A 28 -3.89 -7.92 -7.22
N THR A 29 -3.35 -8.98 -6.62
CA THR A 29 -1.94 -9.17 -6.37
C THR A 29 -1.50 -10.55 -6.83
N GLY A 30 -0.22 -10.69 -7.17
CA GLY A 30 0.41 -11.98 -7.44
C GLY A 30 1.09 -12.58 -6.20
N ALA A 31 0.96 -11.95 -5.03
CA ALA A 31 1.61 -12.41 -3.81
C ALA A 31 1.09 -13.77 -3.34
N GLU A 32 1.98 -14.65 -2.92
CA GLU A 32 1.68 -15.95 -2.34
C GLU A 32 1.63 -15.90 -0.81
N PRO A 33 1.00 -16.90 -0.14
CA PRO A 33 1.08 -17.00 1.31
C PRO A 33 2.53 -17.11 1.77
N GLY A 34 2.95 -16.24 2.68
CA GLY A 34 4.33 -16.20 3.21
C GLY A 34 5.24 -15.18 2.53
N ASP A 35 4.77 -14.47 1.50
CA ASP A 35 5.51 -13.33 0.96
C ASP A 35 5.60 -12.20 1.99
N ASP A 36 6.79 -11.61 2.11
CA ASP A 36 7.08 -10.53 3.06
C ASP A 36 6.54 -9.17 2.58
N VAL A 37 6.15 -9.05 1.31
CA VAL A 37 5.67 -7.81 0.69
C VAL A 37 4.55 -8.11 -0.31
N VAL A 38 3.56 -7.24 -0.40
CA VAL A 38 2.43 -7.38 -1.33
C VAL A 38 2.38 -6.19 -2.27
N PHE A 39 2.36 -6.46 -3.58
CA PHE A 39 2.27 -5.43 -4.62
C PHE A 39 0.89 -5.45 -5.29
N PHE A 40 0.28 -4.27 -5.42
CA PHE A 40 -0.92 -4.05 -6.21
C PHE A 40 -0.64 -3.08 -7.35
N GLN A 41 -0.96 -3.49 -8.59
CA GLN A 41 -0.95 -2.58 -9.73
C GLN A 41 -2.20 -1.68 -9.66
N ALA A 42 -2.00 -0.37 -9.55
CA ALA A 42 -3.06 0.63 -9.42
C ALA A 42 -2.94 1.70 -10.52
N GLY A 43 -3.31 1.33 -11.75
CA GLY A 43 -3.14 2.19 -12.92
C GLY A 43 -1.66 2.33 -13.30
N GLY A 44 -1.13 3.56 -13.32
CA GLY A 44 0.27 3.84 -13.65
C GLY A 44 1.24 3.73 -12.47
N ILE A 45 0.75 3.42 -11.27
CA ILE A 45 1.56 3.31 -10.05
C ILE A 45 1.41 1.92 -9.44
N VAL A 46 2.37 1.55 -8.61
CA VAL A 46 2.27 0.39 -7.71
C VAL A 46 1.98 0.89 -6.29
N VAL A 47 1.04 0.24 -5.61
CA VAL A 47 0.87 0.36 -4.16
C VAL A 47 1.43 -0.91 -3.53
N ALA A 48 2.49 -0.77 -2.74
CA ALA A 48 3.09 -1.86 -1.99
C ALA A 48 2.66 -1.82 -0.52
N LEU A 49 2.48 -3.00 0.07
CA LEU A 49 2.30 -3.18 1.50
C LEU A 49 3.52 -3.94 2.01
N TRP A 50 4.13 -3.43 3.07
CA TRP A 50 5.26 -4.08 3.72
C TRP A 50 5.14 -3.95 5.23
N GLY A 51 5.67 -4.93 5.97
CA GLY A 51 5.72 -4.85 7.41
C GLY A 51 6.40 -3.57 7.87
N ARG A 52 5.79 -2.92 8.85
CA ARG A 52 6.21 -1.60 9.33
C ARG A 52 7.61 -1.60 9.93
N GLY A 53 8.00 -2.69 10.59
CA GLY A 53 9.35 -2.85 11.15
C GLY A 53 10.39 -3.02 10.05
N GLU A 54 10.07 -3.80 9.03
CA GLU A 54 10.90 -4.05 7.86
C GLU A 54 11.09 -2.76 7.04
N LEU A 55 10.02 -1.99 6.83
CA LEU A 55 10.09 -0.69 6.16
C LEU A 55 10.93 0.33 6.95
N ALA A 56 10.81 0.37 8.28
CA ALA A 56 11.64 1.23 9.13
C ALA A 56 13.13 0.84 9.04
N ALA A 57 13.42 -0.46 9.08
CA ALA A 57 14.78 -0.98 8.94
C ALA A 57 15.40 -0.67 7.57
N ASP A 58 14.64 -0.84 6.48
CA ASP A 58 15.09 -0.56 5.11
C ASP A 58 15.31 0.93 4.86
N SER A 59 14.39 1.77 5.35
CA SER A 59 14.47 3.23 5.16
C SER A 59 15.48 3.92 6.09
N GLY A 60 15.94 3.24 7.14
CA GLY A 60 16.79 3.83 8.19
C GLY A 60 16.08 4.88 9.05
N VAL A 61 14.73 4.90 9.02
CA VAL A 61 13.90 5.85 9.75
C VAL A 61 13.37 5.19 11.02
N GLU A 62 13.46 5.90 12.15
CA GLU A 62 12.79 5.49 13.37
C GLU A 62 11.27 5.68 13.23
N ASP A 63 10.51 4.58 13.33
CA ASP A 63 9.04 4.65 13.34
C ASP A 63 8.57 5.15 14.72
N ALA A 64 8.18 6.43 14.78
CA ALA A 64 7.61 7.04 15.97
C ALA A 64 6.20 6.54 16.34
N GLY A 65 5.62 5.63 15.55
CA GLY A 65 4.26 5.16 15.71
C GLY A 65 3.21 6.14 15.15
N GLY A 66 1.93 5.87 15.44
CA GLY A 66 0.83 6.70 14.96
C GLY A 66 0.52 6.55 13.46
N TRP A 67 -0.20 7.51 12.90
CA TRP A 67 -0.83 7.39 11.57
C TRP A 67 0.02 7.87 10.38
N GLY A 68 1.20 8.45 10.63
CA GLY A 68 2.19 8.78 9.58
C GLY A 68 1.95 10.06 8.76
N GLY A 69 0.80 10.74 8.91
CA GLY A 69 0.64 12.11 8.38
C GLY A 69 0.35 12.24 6.89
N VAL A 70 0.10 11.14 6.17
CA VAL A 70 -0.10 11.13 4.71
C VAL A 70 -1.42 10.43 4.36
N THR A 71 -2.15 10.99 3.39
CA THR A 71 -3.36 10.38 2.85
C THR A 71 -3.16 10.04 1.38
N LEU A 72 -3.66 8.87 0.98
CA LEU A 72 -3.80 8.47 -0.41
C LEU A 72 -5.29 8.46 -0.75
N ALA A 73 -5.65 9.00 -1.90
CA ALA A 73 -7.03 9.08 -2.34
C ALA A 73 -7.25 8.22 -3.59
N HIS A 74 -8.37 7.50 -3.60
CA HIS A 74 -8.92 6.86 -4.78
C HIS A 74 -10.14 7.65 -5.25
N ASN A 75 -9.97 8.48 -6.28
CA ASN A 75 -11.07 9.28 -6.83
C ASN A 75 -11.78 8.48 -7.92
N VAL A 76 -13.06 8.21 -7.69
CA VAL A 76 -13.96 7.56 -8.64
C VAL A 76 -14.63 8.59 -9.58
N ARG A 77 -15.30 8.11 -10.64
CA ARG A 77 -15.84 9.00 -11.67
C ARG A 77 -17.16 9.65 -11.29
N SER A 78 -17.87 9.09 -10.31
CA SER A 78 -19.15 9.60 -9.86
C SER A 78 -19.44 9.20 -8.40
N PRO A 79 -20.35 9.90 -7.70
CA PRO A 79 -20.75 9.51 -6.35
C PRO A 79 -21.30 8.09 -6.23
N ALA A 80 -21.89 7.55 -7.30
CA ALA A 80 -22.48 6.21 -7.31
C ALA A 80 -21.43 5.08 -7.32
N GLU A 81 -20.15 5.40 -7.51
CA GLU A 81 -19.05 4.42 -7.53
C GLU A 81 -18.32 4.31 -6.17
N VAL A 82 -18.77 5.02 -5.14
CA VAL A 82 -18.10 5.06 -3.81
C VAL A 82 -18.42 3.82 -2.95
N ASP A 83 -19.60 3.21 -3.14
CA ASP A 83 -20.14 2.13 -2.28
C ASP A 83 -20.56 0.88 -3.07
#